data_AF-A0A8M1MSN3-F1
#
_entry.id   AF-A0A8M1MSN3-F1
#
_cell.length_a   1.000
_cell.length_b   1.000
_cell.length_c   1.000
_cell.angle_alpha   90.00
_cell.angle_beta   90.00
_cell.angle_gamma   90.00
#
_symmetry.space_group_name_H-M   'P 1'
#
loop_
_entity.id
_entity.type
_entity.pdbx_description
1 polymer ?
#
loop_
_entity_poly.entity_id
_entity_poly.type
_entity_poly.pdbx_seq_one_letter_code
_entity_poly.pdbx_strand_id
1 'polypeptide(L)'
;MSWELLLWLLVLCVLLALVVQLLRFLRADGDLTLLWAEWQGRRPEWELTDMVVWVTGASSGIGEELACQLSKLGVSLVLSARRVQELERVKTRCLENGNLKEKDILVLPLDLTDRSSHEAATKVVLQEFGKGFFNCLRAELATYPGIVISNICPGPVQSNIVKNSLFEDVQKTIGVDTAQSHKMATSRCVRLMLISMANDLKEVWISDHPFLLITYFWQYMPTWALWLTNKLGKRRIENFKNGLDADISYFKTWKTKHD
;
A
#
# COMPACT_ATOMS: atom_id res chain seq x y z
N MET A 1 -5.31 47.52 19.35
CA MET A 1 -6.02 46.33 18.85
C MET A 1 -6.74 45.71 20.02
N SER A 2 -8.08 45.63 20.03
CA SER A 2 -8.81 45.06 21.16
C SER A 2 -8.57 43.55 21.24
N TRP A 3 -8.54 43.00 22.46
CA TRP A 3 -8.40 41.56 22.69
C TRP A 3 -9.43 40.72 21.92
N GLU A 4 -10.64 41.26 21.77
CA GLU A 4 -11.71 40.73 20.90
C GLU A 4 -11.27 40.53 19.44
N LEU A 5 -10.65 41.54 18.81
CA LEU A 5 -10.17 41.44 17.43
C LEU A 5 -9.08 40.37 17.29
N LEU A 6 -8.21 40.23 18.30
CA LEU A 6 -7.15 39.22 18.30
C LEU A 6 -7.74 37.80 18.45
N LEU A 7 -8.77 37.63 19.28
CA LEU A 7 -9.52 36.36 19.39
C LEU A 7 -10.22 35.98 18.09
N TRP A 8 -10.91 36.93 17.43
CA TRP A 8 -11.56 36.68 16.14
C TRP A 8 -10.56 36.35 15.04
N LEU A 9 -9.38 37.01 15.03
CA LEU A 9 -8.29 36.67 14.10
C LEU A 9 -7.76 35.25 14.35
N LEU A 10 -7.55 34.86 15.61
CA LEU A 10 -7.12 33.50 15.95
C LEU A 10 -8.14 32.44 15.53
N VAL A 11 -9.43 32.67 15.80
CA VAL A 11 -10.52 31.78 15.38
C VAL A 11 -10.56 31.66 13.86
N LEU A 12 -10.43 32.78 13.13
CA LEU A 12 -10.38 32.77 11.67
C LEU A 12 -9.18 31.98 11.15
N CYS A 13 -8.00 32.15 11.75
CA CYS A 13 -6.80 31.38 11.39
C CYS A 13 -7.00 29.88 11.62
N VAL A 14 -7.61 29.47 12.74
CA VAL A 14 -7.92 28.05 13.02
C VAL A 14 -8.93 27.51 12.01
N LEU A 15 -10.00 28.24 11.71
CA LEU A 15 -11.00 27.82 10.71
C LEU A 15 -10.37 27.68 9.31
N LEU A 16 -9.53 28.62 8.91
CA LEU A 16 -8.78 28.54 7.65
C LEU A 16 -7.86 27.31 7.63
N ALA A 17 -7.14 27.04 8.72
CA ALA A 17 -6.29 25.85 8.83
C ALA A 17 -7.10 24.55 8.71
N LEU A 18 -8.28 24.48 9.34
CA LEU A 18 -9.18 23.32 9.22
C LEU A 18 -9.72 23.14 7.80
N VAL A 19 -10.08 24.24 7.10
CA VAL A 19 -10.51 24.18 5.70
C VAL A 19 -9.37 23.68 4.81
N VAL A 20 -8.15 24.18 5.01
CA VAL A 20 -6.96 23.70 4.27
C VAL A 20 -6.72 22.21 4.56
N GLN A 21 -6.83 21.77 5.81
CA GLN A 21 -6.64 20.37 6.17
C GLN A 21 -7.73 19.47 5.58
N LEU A 22 -8.98 19.93 5.54
CA LEU A 22 -10.09 19.23 4.89
C LEU A 22 -9.86 19.11 3.38
N LEU A 23 -9.43 20.19 2.72
CA LEU A 23 -9.10 20.17 1.29
C LEU A 23 -7.91 19.25 0.97
N ARG A 24 -6.90 19.20 1.84
CA ARG A 24 -5.79 18.25 1.74
C ARG A 24 -6.29 16.82 1.90
N PHE A 25 -7.14 16.56 2.89
CA PHE A 25 -7.73 15.24 3.12
C PHE A 25 -8.58 14.78 1.94
N LEU A 26 -9.40 15.65 1.34
CA LEU A 26 -10.23 15.32 0.18
C LEU A 26 -9.42 14.97 -1.08
N ARG A 27 -8.17 15.45 -1.17
CA ARG A 27 -7.21 15.13 -2.25
C ARG A 27 -6.15 14.12 -1.82
N ALA A 28 -6.27 13.55 -0.62
CA ALA A 28 -5.27 12.65 -0.07
C ALA A 28 -5.30 11.29 -0.79
N ASP A 29 -4.10 10.81 -1.11
CA ASP A 29 -3.82 9.48 -1.64
C ASP A 29 -3.14 8.58 -0.58
N GLY A 30 -3.09 9.03 0.66
CA GLY A 30 -2.58 8.28 1.80
C GLY A 30 -2.92 8.93 3.13
N ASP A 31 -2.53 8.26 4.23
CA ASP A 31 -2.76 8.76 5.58
C ASP A 31 -2.18 10.17 5.78
N LEU A 32 -2.84 11.01 6.57
CA LEU A 32 -2.39 12.38 6.82
C LEU A 32 -0.97 12.42 7.41
N THR A 33 -0.63 11.45 8.26
CA THR A 33 0.72 11.28 8.81
C THR A 33 1.75 11.03 7.70
N LEU A 34 1.40 10.18 6.74
CA LEU A 34 2.24 9.88 5.59
C LEU A 34 2.39 11.08 4.67
N LEU A 35 1.30 11.81 4.39
CA LEU A 35 1.37 13.03 3.57
C LEU A 35 2.14 14.16 4.25
N TRP A 36 2.12 14.19 5.58
CA TRP A 36 2.98 15.08 6.35
C TRP A 36 4.44 14.68 6.24
N ALA A 37 4.75 13.38 6.40
CA ALA A 37 6.10 12.85 6.23
C ALA A 37 6.62 13.02 4.79
N GLU A 38 5.75 12.94 3.78
CA GLU A 38 6.12 13.27 2.40
C GLU A 38 6.53 14.73 2.23
N TRP A 39 5.82 15.63 2.93
CA TRP A 39 6.03 17.06 2.79
C TRP A 39 7.24 17.58 3.57
N GLN A 40 7.41 17.14 4.83
CA GLN A 40 8.43 17.66 5.76
C GLN A 40 9.28 16.58 6.43
N GLY A 41 9.03 15.30 6.14
CA GLY A 41 9.79 14.20 6.72
C GLY A 41 11.15 14.00 6.07
N ARG A 42 11.82 12.94 6.52
CA ARG A 42 13.10 12.49 5.99
C ARG A 42 12.94 11.95 4.56
N ARG A 43 13.97 12.19 3.75
CA ARG A 43 14.01 11.83 2.34
C ARG A 43 14.51 10.39 2.18
N PRO A 44 13.79 9.49 1.49
CA PRO A 44 14.26 8.12 1.26
C PRO A 44 15.62 8.04 0.57
N GLU A 45 15.94 9.03 -0.25
CA GLU A 45 17.20 9.14 -0.99
C GLU A 45 18.42 9.32 -0.10
N TRP A 46 18.25 9.73 1.16
CA TRP A 46 19.34 9.94 2.10
C TRP A 46 19.34 8.90 3.22
N GLU A 47 18.14 8.50 3.66
CA GLU A 47 18.01 7.57 4.78
C GLU A 47 18.28 6.14 4.38
N LEU A 48 17.93 5.71 3.16
CA LEU A 48 18.01 4.30 2.76
C LEU A 48 19.33 3.93 2.08
N THR A 49 20.17 4.90 1.74
CA THR A 49 21.46 4.65 1.05
C THR A 49 22.36 3.75 1.90
N ASP A 50 23.10 2.87 1.23
CA ASP A 50 24.00 1.88 1.84
C ASP A 50 23.32 0.83 2.75
N MET A 51 21.98 0.80 2.82
CA MET A 51 21.26 -0.27 3.51
C MET A 51 21.21 -1.56 2.68
N VAL A 52 21.03 -2.69 3.38
CA VAL A 52 20.67 -3.97 2.76
C VAL A 52 19.17 -4.17 2.90
N VAL A 53 18.45 -4.27 1.78
CA VAL A 53 17.00 -4.42 1.75
C VAL A 53 16.62 -5.75 1.13
N TRP A 54 15.87 -6.56 1.88
CA TRP A 54 15.33 -7.83 1.41
C TRP A 54 13.85 -7.70 1.03
N VAL A 55 13.56 -7.92 -0.24
CA VAL A 55 12.19 -7.87 -0.79
C VAL A 55 11.70 -9.28 -1.08
N THR A 56 10.73 -9.76 -0.28
CA THR A 56 9.99 -10.98 -0.56
C THR A 56 8.78 -10.70 -1.46
N GLY A 57 8.51 -11.57 -2.42
CA GLY A 57 7.46 -11.34 -3.43
C GLY A 57 7.89 -10.40 -4.56
N ALA A 58 9.20 -10.25 -4.81
CA ALA A 58 9.75 -9.27 -5.75
C ALA A 58 9.44 -9.53 -7.24
N SER A 59 8.86 -10.69 -7.59
CA SER A 59 8.67 -11.11 -9.00
C SER A 59 7.66 -10.29 -9.82
N SER A 60 6.79 -9.50 -9.19
CA SER A 60 5.76 -8.72 -9.91
C SER A 60 5.06 -7.67 -9.03
N GLY A 61 4.38 -6.71 -9.64
CA GLY A 61 3.47 -5.79 -8.96
C GLY A 61 4.22 -4.83 -8.03
N ILE A 62 3.72 -4.66 -6.80
CA ILE A 62 4.32 -3.76 -5.81
C ILE A 62 5.76 -4.17 -5.48
N GLY A 63 6.05 -5.47 -5.33
CA GLY A 63 7.39 -5.95 -4.99
C GLY A 63 8.43 -5.68 -6.08
N GLU A 64 8.04 -5.83 -7.35
CA GLU A 64 8.90 -5.50 -8.49
C GLU A 64 9.18 -3.99 -8.55
N GLU A 65 8.13 -3.17 -8.43
CA GLU A 65 8.27 -1.71 -8.49
C GLU A 65 9.07 -1.19 -7.29
N LEU A 66 8.91 -1.80 -6.11
CA LEU A 66 9.71 -1.51 -4.92
C LEU A 66 11.19 -1.79 -5.16
N ALA A 67 11.55 -2.95 -5.71
CA ALA A 67 12.92 -3.27 -6.07
C ALA A 67 13.50 -2.25 -7.08
N CYS A 68 12.72 -1.88 -8.09
CA CYS A 68 13.15 -0.92 -9.12
C CYS A 68 13.35 0.51 -8.58
N GLN A 69 12.56 0.95 -7.60
CA GLN A 69 12.77 2.27 -6.99
C GLN A 69 13.93 2.25 -6.00
N LEU A 70 14.06 1.18 -5.21
CA LEU A 70 15.18 1.00 -4.30
C LEU A 70 16.53 0.94 -5.02
N SER A 71 16.59 0.33 -6.22
CA SER A 71 17.83 0.27 -7.01
C SER A 71 18.37 1.63 -7.44
N LYS A 72 17.57 2.69 -7.33
CA LYS A 72 17.99 4.08 -7.61
C LYS A 72 18.58 4.77 -6.40
N LEU A 73 18.42 4.21 -5.20
CA LEU A 73 18.78 4.85 -3.92
C LEU A 73 20.15 4.39 -3.38
N GLY A 74 20.87 3.55 -4.11
CA GLY A 74 22.20 3.05 -3.71
C GLY A 74 22.15 2.01 -2.59
N VAL A 75 21.12 1.16 -2.57
CA VAL A 75 20.95 0.09 -1.58
C VAL A 75 21.47 -1.25 -2.12
N SER A 76 21.84 -2.18 -1.24
CA SER A 76 22.02 -3.59 -1.63
C SER A 76 20.69 -4.33 -1.57
N LEU A 77 20.32 -5.06 -2.63
CA LEU A 77 19.01 -5.72 -2.76
C LEU A 77 19.13 -7.24 -2.65
N VAL A 78 18.23 -7.83 -1.88
CA VAL A 78 17.95 -9.27 -1.93
C VAL A 78 16.54 -9.46 -2.49
N LEU A 79 16.40 -10.19 -3.59
CA LEU A 79 15.12 -10.40 -4.27
C LEU A 79 14.69 -11.85 -4.12
N SER A 80 13.51 -12.06 -3.54
CA SER A 80 12.97 -13.41 -3.29
C SER A 80 11.57 -13.61 -3.83
N ALA A 81 11.37 -14.72 -4.54
CA ALA A 81 10.08 -15.22 -5.02
C ALA A 81 10.23 -16.68 -5.50
N ARG A 82 9.10 -17.31 -5.87
CA ARG A 82 9.07 -18.69 -6.41
C ARG A 82 9.62 -18.80 -7.84
N ARG A 83 9.42 -17.78 -8.67
CA ARG A 83 9.73 -17.80 -10.10
C ARG A 83 11.08 -17.16 -10.37
N VAL A 84 12.12 -17.97 -10.55
CA VAL A 84 13.50 -17.50 -10.76
C VAL A 84 13.62 -16.65 -12.02
N GLN A 85 13.00 -17.06 -13.13
CA GLN A 85 13.03 -16.32 -14.39
C GLN A 85 12.49 -14.88 -14.25
N GLU A 86 11.43 -14.70 -13.46
CA GLU A 86 10.88 -13.36 -13.18
C GLU A 86 11.81 -12.55 -12.28
N LEU A 87 12.48 -13.19 -11.32
CA LEU A 87 13.46 -12.50 -10.46
C LEU A 87 14.66 -12.00 -11.29
N GLU A 88 15.17 -12.80 -12.21
CA GLU A 88 16.24 -12.39 -13.12
C GLU A 88 15.78 -11.24 -14.02
N ARG A 89 14.55 -11.29 -14.55
CA ARG A 89 13.97 -10.16 -15.31
C ARG A 89 13.94 -8.88 -14.47
N VAL A 90 13.50 -8.97 -13.22
CA VAL A 90 13.46 -7.82 -12.30
C VAL A 90 14.87 -7.33 -11.96
N LYS A 91 15.83 -8.23 -11.74
CA LYS A 91 17.24 -7.89 -11.53
C LYS A 91 17.79 -7.10 -12.71
N THR A 92 17.61 -7.58 -13.95
CA THR A 92 18.04 -6.85 -15.16
C THR A 92 17.43 -5.45 -15.21
N ARG A 93 16.12 -5.33 -14.97
CA ARG A 93 15.44 -4.04 -14.94
C ARG A 93 15.98 -3.10 -13.86
N CYS A 94 16.36 -3.64 -12.70
CA CYS A 94 16.97 -2.87 -11.61
C CYS A 94 18.38 -2.37 -11.96
N LEU A 95 19.15 -3.17 -12.70
CA LEU A 95 20.49 -2.81 -13.18
C LEU A 95 20.43 -1.76 -14.30
N GLU A 96 19.46 -1.86 -15.21
CA GLU A 96 19.29 -0.90 -16.30
C GLU A 96 18.81 0.48 -15.81
N ASN A 97 17.92 0.51 -14.82
CA ASN A 97 17.29 1.74 -14.34
C ASN A 97 17.89 2.31 -13.06
N GLY A 98 18.84 1.61 -12.45
CA GLY A 98 19.42 1.93 -11.15
C GLY A 98 20.92 2.25 -11.22
N ASN A 99 21.47 2.63 -10.07
CA ASN A 99 22.90 2.91 -9.92
C ASN A 99 23.67 1.72 -9.31
N LEU A 100 23.05 0.54 -9.28
CA LEU A 100 23.60 -0.66 -8.66
C LEU A 100 24.42 -1.49 -9.63
N LYS A 101 25.44 -2.17 -9.09
CA LYS A 101 26.19 -3.19 -9.81
C LYS A 101 25.54 -4.54 -9.59
N GLU A 102 25.87 -5.50 -10.46
CA GLU A 102 25.32 -6.86 -10.37
C GLU A 102 25.57 -7.50 -9.00
N LYS A 103 26.74 -7.25 -8.40
CA LYS A 103 27.10 -7.75 -7.06
C LYS A 103 26.24 -7.19 -5.92
N ASP A 104 25.55 -6.07 -6.15
CA ASP A 104 24.72 -5.42 -5.14
C ASP A 104 23.29 -5.98 -5.15
N ILE A 105 22.97 -6.91 -6.07
CA ILE A 105 21.66 -7.57 -6.17
C ILE A 105 21.82 -9.09 -6.07
N LEU A 106 21.28 -9.66 -5.00
CA LEU A 106 21.20 -11.10 -4.77
C LEU A 106 19.82 -11.63 -5.11
N VAL A 107 19.74 -12.56 -6.07
CA VAL A 107 18.50 -13.32 -6.34
C VAL A 107 18.50 -14.57 -5.46
N LEU A 108 17.50 -14.68 -4.59
CA LEU A 108 17.33 -15.80 -3.67
C LEU A 108 15.93 -16.41 -3.87
N PRO A 109 15.81 -17.49 -4.67
CA PRO A 109 14.54 -18.19 -4.82
C PRO A 109 14.04 -18.69 -3.46
N LEU A 110 12.81 -18.34 -3.11
CA LEU A 110 12.20 -18.70 -1.83
C LEU A 110 10.70 -18.92 -2.02
N ASP A 111 10.22 -20.07 -1.55
CA ASP A 111 8.81 -20.34 -1.42
C ASP A 111 8.37 -20.21 0.04
N LEU A 112 7.53 -19.21 0.33
CA LEU A 112 7.01 -18.95 1.67
C LEU A 112 5.88 -19.93 2.08
N THR A 113 5.50 -20.84 1.17
CA THR A 113 4.44 -21.84 1.41
C THR A 113 4.95 -23.18 1.92
N ASP A 114 6.26 -23.44 1.84
CA ASP A 114 6.89 -24.63 2.44
C ASP A 114 7.02 -24.45 3.96
N ARG A 115 6.04 -25.01 4.70
CA ARG A 115 5.83 -24.79 6.15
C ARG A 115 5.84 -26.11 6.92
N SER A 116 6.85 -26.95 6.70
CA SER A 116 6.98 -28.30 7.30
C SER A 116 6.98 -28.35 8.85
N SER A 117 6.82 -27.24 9.56
CA SER A 117 6.28 -27.23 10.94
C SER A 117 5.33 -26.05 11.18
N HIS A 118 4.12 -26.35 11.69
CA HIS A 118 3.04 -25.42 12.11
C HIS A 118 2.08 -24.88 11.03
N GLU A 119 1.58 -25.76 10.17
CA GLU A 119 0.63 -25.42 9.09
C GLU A 119 -0.80 -25.09 9.58
N ALA A 120 -1.28 -25.73 10.66
CA ALA A 120 -2.68 -25.62 11.09
C ALA A 120 -3.00 -24.31 11.86
N ALA A 121 -2.11 -23.84 12.73
CA ALA A 121 -2.34 -22.63 13.53
C ALA A 121 -2.07 -21.33 12.75
N THR A 122 -1.04 -21.34 11.91
CA THR A 122 -0.63 -20.19 11.09
C THR A 122 -1.70 -19.80 10.07
N LYS A 123 -2.45 -20.78 9.54
CA LYS A 123 -3.51 -20.51 8.55
C LYS A 123 -4.70 -19.75 9.13
N VAL A 124 -5.08 -20.03 10.38
CA VAL A 124 -6.21 -19.37 11.07
C VAL A 124 -5.82 -17.97 11.55
N VAL A 125 -4.61 -17.80 12.10
CA VAL A 125 -4.13 -16.51 12.61
C VAL A 125 -3.88 -15.51 11.48
N LEU A 126 -3.36 -15.96 10.32
CA LEU A 126 -3.16 -15.10 9.15
C LEU A 126 -4.46 -14.62 8.51
N GLN A 127 -5.55 -15.39 8.61
CA GLN A 127 -6.84 -15.04 8.02
C GLN A 127 -7.61 -14.01 8.85
N GLU A 128 -7.49 -14.04 10.18
CA GLU A 128 -8.30 -13.18 11.08
C GLU A 128 -7.50 -12.04 11.74
N PHE A 129 -6.18 -12.19 11.93
CA PHE A 129 -5.40 -11.30 12.82
C PHE A 129 -4.08 -10.79 12.25
N GLY A 130 -3.90 -10.79 10.92
CA GLY A 130 -2.64 -10.35 10.29
C GLY A 130 -2.12 -9.00 10.79
N LYS A 131 -3.00 -8.03 11.11
CA LYS A 131 -2.62 -6.76 11.75
C LYS A 131 -2.35 -6.86 13.26
N GLY A 132 -3.13 -7.67 13.98
CA GLY A 132 -3.01 -7.85 15.44
C GLY A 132 -1.68 -8.49 15.83
N PHE A 133 -1.19 -9.45 15.05
CA PHE A 133 0.11 -10.11 15.28
C PHE A 133 1.26 -9.10 15.28
N PHE A 134 1.36 -8.24 14.25
CA PHE A 134 2.42 -7.23 14.18
C PHE A 134 2.29 -6.16 15.27
N ASN A 135 1.08 -5.91 15.79
CA ASN A 135 0.89 -5.02 16.92
C ASN A 135 1.44 -5.61 18.22
N CYS A 136 1.21 -6.90 18.47
CA CYS A 136 1.81 -7.61 19.61
C CYS A 136 3.33 -7.68 19.48
N LEU A 137 3.83 -8.06 18.30
CA LEU A 137 5.27 -8.13 18.04
C LEU A 137 5.95 -6.78 18.24
N ARG A 138 5.29 -5.68 17.86
CA ARG A 138 5.80 -4.33 18.11
C ARG A 138 5.87 -3.99 19.59
N ALA A 139 4.91 -4.44 20.40
CA ALA A 139 4.94 -4.24 21.84
C ALA A 139 6.06 -5.05 22.50
N GLU A 140 6.29 -6.29 22.05
CA GLU A 140 7.37 -7.16 22.54
C GLU A 140 8.75 -6.62 22.17
N LEU A 141 8.91 -6.13 20.93
CA LEU A 141 10.18 -5.59 20.44
C LEU A 141 10.43 -4.13 20.83
N ALA A 142 9.50 -3.48 21.54
CA ALA A 142 9.63 -2.07 21.94
C ALA A 142 10.86 -1.80 22.84
N THR A 143 11.34 -2.83 23.55
CA THR A 143 12.53 -2.76 24.42
C THR A 143 13.83 -3.05 23.68
N TYR A 144 13.78 -3.55 22.44
CA TYR A 144 14.96 -3.87 21.64
C TYR A 144 15.35 -2.68 20.75
N PRO A 145 16.53 -2.05 20.97
CA PRO A 145 16.96 -0.96 20.12
C PRO A 145 17.26 -1.46 18.70
N GLY A 146 16.79 -0.73 17.69
CA GLY A 146 17.15 -0.96 16.28
C GLY A 146 16.20 -1.85 15.48
N ILE A 147 15.08 -2.33 16.04
CA ILE A 147 14.06 -3.06 15.28
C ILE A 147 12.79 -2.21 15.18
N VAL A 148 12.46 -1.79 13.96
CA VAL A 148 11.24 -1.02 13.67
C VAL A 148 10.29 -1.90 12.87
N ILE A 149 9.03 -2.00 13.31
CA ILE A 149 7.97 -2.73 12.62
C ILE A 149 6.96 -1.74 12.06
N SER A 150 6.87 -1.70 10.72
CA SER A 150 5.95 -0.87 9.96
C SER A 150 4.90 -1.73 9.24
N ASN A 151 3.63 -1.42 9.42
CA ASN A 151 2.52 -1.99 8.66
C ASN A 151 2.08 -1.03 7.57
N ILE A 152 2.37 -1.35 6.30
CA ILE A 152 1.89 -0.57 5.16
C ILE A 152 0.68 -1.28 4.53
N CYS A 153 -0.44 -0.59 4.46
CA CYS A 153 -1.71 -1.11 3.96
C CYS A 153 -2.08 -0.40 2.63
N PRO A 154 -1.64 -0.95 1.48
CA PRO A 154 -2.06 -0.43 0.19
C PRO A 154 -3.53 -0.80 -0.11
N GLY A 155 -4.26 0.14 -0.69
CA GLY A 155 -5.58 -0.07 -1.28
C GLY A 155 -5.50 -0.71 -2.66
N PRO A 156 -6.51 -0.50 -3.53
CA PRO A 156 -6.49 -1.00 -4.90
C PRO A 156 -5.37 -0.35 -5.72
N VAL A 157 -4.32 -1.11 -5.98
CA VAL A 157 -3.17 -0.70 -6.79
C VAL A 157 -3.20 -1.45 -8.13
N GLN A 158 -2.83 -0.74 -9.20
CA GLN A 158 -2.68 -1.35 -10.52
C GLN A 158 -1.68 -2.50 -10.47
N SER A 159 -2.08 -3.69 -10.92
CA SER A 159 -1.18 -4.84 -10.96
C SER A 159 -1.70 -5.92 -11.90
N ASN A 160 -0.78 -6.73 -12.39
CA ASN A 160 -1.09 -7.93 -13.17
C ASN A 160 -1.69 -9.07 -12.31
N ILE A 161 -1.83 -8.90 -10.99
CA ILE A 161 -2.42 -9.90 -10.09
C ILE A 161 -3.91 -10.13 -10.42
N VAL A 162 -4.63 -9.08 -10.81
CA VAL A 162 -6.04 -9.18 -11.21
C VAL A 162 -6.22 -10.06 -12.44
N LYS A 163 -5.25 -10.07 -13.38
CA LYS A 163 -5.28 -10.94 -14.57
C LYS A 163 -5.16 -12.42 -14.19
N ASN A 164 -4.47 -12.71 -13.10
CA ASN A 164 -4.21 -14.07 -12.60
C ASN A 164 -5.13 -14.45 -11.42
N SER A 165 -6.14 -13.62 -11.11
CA SER A 165 -7.10 -13.92 -10.06
C SER A 165 -8.09 -14.95 -10.60
N LEU A 166 -8.10 -16.14 -9.98
CA LEU A 166 -8.86 -17.31 -10.41
C LEU A 166 -10.38 -17.12 -10.22
N PHE A 167 -11.17 -17.52 -11.21
CA PHE A 167 -12.60 -17.83 -11.06
C PHE A 167 -12.78 -19.31 -10.71
N GLU A 168 -14.02 -19.70 -10.38
CA GLU A 168 -14.43 -21.13 -10.29
C GLU A 168 -14.10 -21.91 -11.59
N ASP A 169 -14.06 -21.23 -12.74
CA ASP A 169 -13.59 -21.78 -14.02
C ASP A 169 -12.17 -21.33 -14.34
N VAL A 170 -11.23 -22.28 -14.44
CA VAL A 170 -9.80 -22.07 -14.72
C VAL A 170 -9.55 -21.37 -16.07
N GLN A 171 -10.53 -21.33 -16.97
CA GLN A 171 -10.39 -20.81 -18.34
C GLN A 171 -10.84 -19.36 -18.56
N LYS A 172 -11.51 -18.71 -17.60
CA LYS A 172 -11.97 -17.32 -17.79
C LYS A 172 -10.89 -16.32 -17.35
N THR A 173 -10.04 -15.88 -18.27
CA THR A 173 -9.24 -14.67 -18.05
C THR A 173 -10.13 -13.43 -18.15
N ILE A 174 -10.01 -12.50 -17.19
CA ILE A 174 -10.65 -11.18 -17.29
C ILE A 174 -10.18 -10.52 -18.58
N GLY A 175 -11.14 -10.01 -19.39
CA GLY A 175 -10.86 -9.30 -20.63
C GLY A 175 -9.77 -8.25 -20.45
N VAL A 176 -8.83 -8.26 -21.39
CA VAL A 176 -7.57 -7.50 -21.41
C VAL A 176 -7.75 -5.99 -21.23
N ASP A 177 -8.97 -5.46 -21.41
CA ASP A 177 -9.31 -4.03 -21.41
C ASP A 177 -10.19 -3.56 -20.25
N THR A 178 -10.16 -4.21 -19.08
CA THR A 178 -10.80 -3.59 -17.91
C THR A 178 -9.90 -2.46 -17.41
N ALA A 179 -10.17 -1.23 -17.86
CA ALA A 179 -9.38 -0.05 -17.56
C ALA A 179 -9.24 0.16 -16.03
N GLN A 180 -8.15 -0.36 -15.45
CA GLN A 180 -7.73 -0.12 -14.06
C GLN A 180 -7.28 1.34 -13.82
N SER A 181 -7.56 2.23 -14.77
CA SER A 181 -7.29 3.67 -14.71
C SER A 181 -7.79 4.36 -13.43
N HIS A 182 -8.81 3.81 -12.77
CA HIS A 182 -9.35 4.34 -11.51
C HIS A 182 -8.59 3.86 -10.25
N LYS A 183 -7.62 2.95 -10.40
CA LYS A 183 -6.78 2.43 -9.32
C LYS A 183 -5.47 3.21 -9.25
N MET A 184 -4.89 3.28 -8.07
CA MET A 184 -3.62 3.97 -7.85
C MET A 184 -2.50 3.33 -8.67
N ALA A 185 -1.64 4.17 -9.26
CA ALA A 185 -0.43 3.71 -9.93
C ALA A 185 0.53 3.02 -8.94
N THR A 186 1.09 1.87 -9.33
CA THR A 186 2.03 1.10 -8.49
C THR A 186 3.24 1.95 -8.08
N SER A 187 3.75 2.77 -9.00
CA SER A 187 4.89 3.65 -8.75
C SER A 187 4.61 4.68 -7.65
N ARG A 188 3.40 5.26 -7.62
CA ARG A 188 2.98 6.20 -6.57
C ARG A 188 2.84 5.49 -5.22
N CYS A 189 2.22 4.32 -5.20
CA CYS A 189 2.10 3.53 -3.98
C CYS A 189 3.48 3.19 -3.40
N VAL A 190 4.41 2.72 -4.23
CA VAL A 190 5.78 2.38 -3.80
C VAL A 190 6.54 3.63 -3.32
N ARG A 191 6.36 4.78 -3.99
CA ARG A 191 6.98 6.03 -3.52
C ARG A 191 6.57 6.37 -2.10
N LEU A 192 5.27 6.24 -1.79
CA LEU A 192 4.74 6.46 -0.45
C LEU A 192 5.22 5.39 0.55
N MET A 193 5.42 4.14 0.10
CA MET A 193 6.05 3.10 0.93
C MET A 193 7.49 3.47 1.33
N LEU A 194 8.29 3.97 0.40
CA LEU A 194 9.66 4.41 0.68
C LEU A 194 9.70 5.58 1.68
N ILE A 195 8.78 6.54 1.55
CA ILE A 195 8.64 7.65 2.50
C ILE A 195 8.27 7.12 3.90
N SER A 196 7.35 6.15 3.96
CA SER A 196 6.98 5.48 5.21
C SER A 196 8.19 4.80 5.87
N MET A 197 9.01 4.09 5.09
CA MET A 197 10.22 3.42 5.58
C MET A 197 11.25 4.43 6.10
N ALA A 198 11.51 5.50 5.35
CA ALA A 198 12.49 6.53 5.73
C ALA A 198 12.11 7.31 7.00
N ASN A 199 10.82 7.35 7.34
CA ASN A 199 10.29 8.08 8.50
C ASN A 199 9.87 7.18 9.65
N ASP A 200 10.19 5.88 9.61
CA ASP A 200 9.86 4.91 10.66
C ASP A 200 8.37 4.89 11.03
N LEU A 201 7.48 5.10 10.04
CA LEU A 201 6.04 5.17 10.29
C LEU A 201 5.51 3.77 10.65
N LYS A 202 4.78 3.67 11.76
CA LYS A 202 4.36 2.38 12.34
C LYS A 202 3.19 1.72 11.61
N GLU A 203 2.23 2.52 11.17
CA GLU A 203 1.10 2.07 10.36
C GLU A 203 0.77 3.16 9.35
N VAL A 204 0.59 2.77 8.09
CA VAL A 204 0.33 3.70 6.99
C VAL A 204 -0.69 3.08 6.05
N TRP A 205 -1.70 3.87 5.67
CA TRP A 205 -2.69 3.48 4.65
C TRP A 205 -2.45 4.30 3.39
N ILE A 206 -2.40 3.62 2.23
CA ILE A 206 -2.09 4.22 0.93
C ILE A 206 -3.22 3.88 -0.02
N SER A 207 -4.07 4.84 -0.34
CA SER A 207 -5.20 4.61 -1.24
C SER A 207 -5.80 5.93 -1.69
N ASP A 208 -6.33 5.95 -2.91
CA ASP A 208 -7.18 7.03 -3.39
C ASP A 208 -8.57 6.99 -2.74
N HIS A 209 -9.27 8.12 -2.74
CA HIS A 209 -10.69 8.18 -2.38
C HIS A 209 -11.55 7.46 -3.43
N PRO A 210 -12.62 6.76 -3.01
CA PRO A 210 -13.24 6.75 -1.68
C PRO A 210 -12.71 5.69 -0.71
N PHE A 211 -11.77 4.85 -1.11
CA PHE A 211 -11.31 3.70 -0.31
C PHE A 211 -10.62 4.13 0.98
N LEU A 212 -9.81 5.19 0.93
CA LEU A 212 -9.18 5.75 2.13
C LEU A 212 -10.22 6.17 3.18
N LEU A 213 -11.29 6.85 2.77
CA LEU A 213 -12.40 7.21 3.68
C LEU A 213 -13.10 5.98 4.25
N ILE A 214 -13.32 4.94 3.44
CA ILE A 214 -13.90 3.68 3.92
C ILE A 214 -13.00 3.04 4.98
N THR A 215 -11.67 3.07 4.81
CA THR A 215 -10.75 2.51 5.81
C THR A 215 -10.80 3.27 7.14
N TYR A 216 -10.84 4.60 7.13
CA TYR A 216 -11.06 5.39 8.35
C TYR A 216 -12.43 5.11 8.98
N PHE A 217 -13.48 5.02 8.16
CA PHE A 217 -14.81 4.69 8.64
C PHE A 217 -14.83 3.31 9.31
N TRP A 218 -14.07 2.35 8.78
CA TRP A 218 -13.96 1.02 9.38
C TRP A 218 -13.21 1.04 10.70
N GLN A 219 -12.15 1.85 10.81
CA GLN A 219 -11.37 2.00 12.04
C GLN A 219 -12.17 2.67 13.17
N TYR A 220 -12.91 3.75 12.85
CA TYR A 220 -13.58 4.56 13.87
C TYR A 220 -15.04 4.13 14.12
N MET A 221 -15.69 3.49 13.14
CA MET A 221 -17.09 3.09 13.21
C MET A 221 -17.30 1.64 12.70
N PRO A 222 -16.65 0.63 13.32
CA PRO A 222 -16.60 -0.73 12.81
C PRO A 222 -17.97 -1.37 12.63
N THR A 223 -18.91 -1.17 13.54
CA THR A 223 -20.27 -1.73 13.45
C THR A 223 -21.01 -1.26 12.19
N TRP A 224 -20.96 0.04 11.93
CA TRP A 224 -21.62 0.67 10.78
C TRP A 224 -20.91 0.33 9.48
N ALA A 225 -19.58 0.32 9.52
CA ALA A 225 -18.77 -0.04 8.39
C ALA A 225 -18.95 -1.51 7.98
N LEU A 226 -18.99 -2.45 8.93
CA LEU A 226 -19.30 -3.87 8.66
C LEU A 226 -20.69 -4.05 8.06
N TRP A 227 -21.68 -3.33 8.57
CA TRP A 227 -23.02 -3.34 7.96
C TRP A 227 -23.01 -2.84 6.51
N LEU A 228 -22.31 -1.73 6.24
CA LEU A 228 -22.18 -1.15 4.90
C LEU A 228 -21.41 -2.08 3.95
N THR A 229 -20.29 -2.66 4.39
CA THR A 229 -19.50 -3.59 3.59
C THR A 229 -20.25 -4.88 3.31
N ASN A 230 -21.05 -5.39 4.24
CA ASN A 230 -21.88 -6.57 3.99
C ASN A 230 -22.96 -6.30 2.94
N LYS A 231 -23.50 -5.07 2.90
CA LYS A 231 -24.47 -4.65 1.88
C LYS A 231 -23.83 -4.47 0.51
N LEU A 232 -22.67 -3.82 0.45
CA LEU A 232 -21.95 -3.55 -0.80
C LEU A 232 -21.18 -4.77 -1.32
N GLY A 233 -20.71 -5.65 -0.44
CA GLY A 233 -19.88 -6.81 -0.75
C GLY A 233 -20.60 -7.83 -1.62
N LYS A 234 -21.91 -8.00 -1.45
CA LYS A 234 -22.73 -8.85 -2.35
C LYS A 234 -22.62 -8.41 -3.81
N ARG A 235 -22.73 -7.09 -4.06
CA ARG A 235 -22.58 -6.52 -5.41
C ARG A 235 -21.16 -6.68 -5.96
N ARG A 236 -20.13 -6.60 -5.11
CA ARG A 236 -18.73 -6.84 -5.53
C ARG A 236 -18.53 -8.29 -5.96
N ILE A 237 -19.06 -9.25 -5.20
CA ILE A 237 -18.98 -10.67 -5.53
C ILE A 237 -19.73 -10.96 -6.85
N GLU A 238 -20.90 -10.37 -7.04
CA GLU A 238 -21.66 -10.48 -8.30
C GLU A 238 -20.91 -9.88 -9.49
N ASN A 239 -20.32 -8.69 -9.35
CA ASN A 239 -19.49 -8.08 -10.39
C ASN A 239 -18.29 -8.97 -10.75
N PHE A 240 -17.60 -9.50 -9.74
CA PHE A 240 -16.53 -10.47 -9.94
C PHE A 240 -17.03 -11.70 -10.70
N LYS A 241 -18.12 -12.33 -10.26
CA LYS A 241 -18.69 -13.51 -10.95
C LYS A 241 -19.06 -13.24 -12.41
N ASN A 242 -19.42 -12.00 -12.74
CA ASN A 242 -19.73 -11.55 -14.09
C ASN A 242 -18.49 -11.17 -14.93
N GLY A 243 -17.27 -11.37 -14.41
CA GLY A 243 -16.01 -11.03 -15.08
C GLY A 243 -15.70 -9.54 -15.15
N LEU A 244 -16.40 -8.71 -14.35
CA LEU A 244 -16.19 -7.27 -14.25
C LEU A 244 -15.24 -6.93 -13.09
N ASP A 245 -14.59 -5.76 -13.15
CA ASP A 245 -13.82 -5.26 -12.00
C ASP A 245 -14.77 -5.06 -10.80
N ALA A 246 -14.35 -5.54 -9.63
CA ALA A 246 -15.12 -5.53 -8.39
C ALA A 246 -15.69 -4.15 -8.07
N ASP A 247 -14.89 -3.14 -8.35
CA ASP A 247 -15.06 -1.79 -7.88
C ASP A 247 -15.69 -0.87 -8.93
N ILE A 248 -15.97 -1.39 -10.14
CA ILE A 248 -16.55 -0.62 -11.25
C ILE A 248 -17.87 0.06 -10.88
N SER A 249 -18.61 -0.53 -9.94
CA SER A 249 -19.90 -0.01 -9.47
C SER A 249 -19.77 1.26 -8.62
N TYR A 250 -18.64 1.50 -7.95
CA TYR A 250 -18.40 2.71 -7.15
C TYR A 250 -18.08 3.92 -8.03
N PHE A 251 -17.36 3.69 -9.12
CA PHE A 251 -16.87 4.75 -10.00
C PHE A 251 -17.81 5.05 -11.18
N LYS A 252 -18.80 4.19 -11.47
CA LYS A 252 -19.84 4.45 -12.49
C LYS A 252 -20.65 5.72 -12.20
N THR A 253 -20.95 5.99 -10.93
CA THR A 253 -21.73 7.15 -10.48
C THR A 253 -21.03 8.49 -10.67
N TRP A 254 -19.70 8.51 -10.86
CA TRP A 254 -18.92 9.74 -11.03
C TRP A 254 -18.63 10.09 -12.49
N LYS A 255 -18.85 9.16 -13.44
CA LYS A 255 -18.63 9.42 -14.87
C LYS A 255 -19.80 10.08 -15.58
N THR A 256 -21.02 10.00 -15.02
CA THR A 256 -22.22 10.59 -15.65
C THR A 256 -22.38 12.11 -15.46
N LYS A 257 -21.33 12.83 -15.05
CA LYS A 257 -21.43 14.29 -14.81
C LYS A 257 -20.41 15.15 -15.56
N HIS A 258 -19.61 14.56 -16.44
CA HIS A 258 -18.64 15.27 -17.27
C HIS A 258 -18.58 14.70 -18.69
N ASP A 259 -19.74 14.56 -19.32
CA ASP A 259 -19.90 14.65 -20.77
C ASP A 259 -20.87 15.83 -21.05
#